data_AF-A0A960Z4N9-F1
#
_entry.id   AF-A0A960Z4N9-F1
#
_cell.length_a   1.000
_cell.length_b   1.000
_cell.length_c   1.000
_cell.angle_alpha   90.00
_cell.angle_beta   90.00
_cell.angle_gamma   90.00
#
_symmetry.space_group_name_H-M   'P 1'
#
loop_
_entity.id
_entity.type
_entity.pdbx_description
1 polymer ?
#
loop_
_entity_poly.entity_id
_entity_poly.type
_entity_poly.pdbx_seq_one_letter_code
_entity_poly.pdbx_strand_id
1 'polypeptide(L)'
;METTAAAQVRRFIGKYSPEVARTLRDSRRRMRALVPRGYELVYDNYNALAIGYGPGERASDAIVSLAGYPRWVTLFFLNGANLDDPYGLLEGTGRQARSIRLGSAADLDRPEVTHLVEIALRPHDAEFARCPRIRTVIKSISAKQRPRRPAVAG
;
A
#
# COMPACT_ATOMS: atom_id res chain seq x y z
N MET A 1 -21.51 14.60 10.76
CA MET A 1 -21.07 14.61 9.34
C MET A 1 -20.35 13.32 9.05
N GLU A 2 -20.94 12.48 8.20
CA GLU A 2 -20.31 11.24 7.73
C GLU A 2 -19.05 11.61 6.94
N THR A 3 -17.88 11.27 7.46
CA THR A 3 -16.61 11.60 6.81
C THR A 3 -16.37 10.57 5.72
N THR A 4 -16.36 11.00 4.45
CA THR A 4 -16.13 10.09 3.32
C THR A 4 -14.81 9.33 3.47
N ALA A 5 -14.71 8.13 2.90
CA ALA A 5 -13.48 7.33 2.94
C ALA A 5 -12.24 8.12 2.46
N ALA A 6 -12.41 8.98 1.43
CA ALA A 6 -11.35 9.86 0.96
C ALA A 6 -10.89 10.89 2.02
N ALA A 7 -11.82 11.47 2.77
CA ALA A 7 -11.50 12.40 3.85
C ALA A 7 -10.81 11.67 5.03
N GLN A 8 -11.23 10.44 5.36
CA GLN A 8 -10.55 9.63 6.37
C GLN A 8 -9.11 9.29 5.97
N VAL A 9 -8.88 8.85 4.73
CA VAL A 9 -7.52 8.58 4.21
C VAL A 9 -6.63 9.83 4.30
N ARG A 10 -7.13 11.00 3.89
CA ARG A 10 -6.39 12.28 4.01
C ARG A 10 -6.00 12.55 5.46
N ARG A 11 -6.91 12.32 6.42
CA ARG A 11 -6.63 12.48 7.86
C ARG A 11 -5.56 11.51 8.34
N PHE A 12 -5.61 10.24 7.93
CA PHE A 12 -4.61 9.25 8.34
C PHE A 12 -3.22 9.59 7.81
N ILE A 13 -3.13 9.97 6.53
CA ILE A 13 -1.86 10.42 5.93
C ILE A 13 -1.34 11.69 6.62
N GLY A 14 -2.22 12.62 7.01
CA GLY A 14 -1.84 13.85 7.73
C GLY A 14 -1.18 13.63 9.09
N LYS A 15 -1.28 12.43 9.68
CA LYS A 15 -0.58 12.09 10.94
C LYS A 15 0.94 11.98 10.76
N TYR A 16 1.42 11.72 9.55
CA TYR A 16 2.85 11.55 9.25
C TYR A 16 3.58 12.90 9.10
N SER A 17 4.90 12.89 8.94
CA SER A 17 5.66 14.10 8.57
C SER A 17 5.26 14.56 7.16
N PRO A 18 5.47 15.84 6.79
CA PRO A 18 5.12 16.34 5.46
C PRO A 18 5.72 15.50 4.31
N GLU A 19 6.95 15.02 4.47
CA GLU A 19 7.70 14.23 3.48
C GLU A 19 7.09 12.84 3.30
N VAL A 20 6.84 12.13 4.40
CA VAL A 20 6.20 10.80 4.35
C VAL A 20 4.76 10.93 3.88
N ALA A 21 4.04 11.97 4.31
CA ALA A 21 2.67 12.22 3.86
C ALA A 21 2.59 12.55 2.37
N ARG A 22 3.57 13.26 1.80
CA ARG A 22 3.70 13.45 0.35
C ARG A 22 3.94 12.11 -0.34
N THR A 23 4.92 11.34 0.13
CA THR A 23 5.25 10.03 -0.44
C THR A 23 4.03 9.09 -0.41
N LEU A 24 3.33 8.98 0.70
CA LEU A 24 2.10 8.16 0.81
C LEU A 24 1.00 8.59 -0.17
N ARG A 25 0.73 9.89 -0.29
CA ARG A 25 -0.30 10.39 -1.23
C ARG A 25 0.08 10.08 -2.67
N ASP A 26 1.33 10.32 -3.02
CA ASP A 26 1.84 10.14 -4.37
C ASP A 26 1.95 8.65 -4.74
N SER A 27 2.41 7.80 -3.82
CA SER A 27 2.43 6.33 -4.00
C SER A 27 1.02 5.78 -4.14
N ARG A 28 0.07 6.23 -3.29
CA ARG A 28 -1.35 5.82 -3.39
C ARG A 28 -1.95 6.18 -4.75
N ARG A 29 -1.65 7.37 -5.28
CA ARG A 29 -2.11 7.78 -6.62
C ARG A 29 -1.59 6.84 -7.71
N ARG A 30 -0.30 6.51 -7.66
CA ARG A 30 0.36 5.60 -8.63
C ARG A 30 -0.18 4.17 -8.53
N MET A 31 -0.33 3.64 -7.32
CA MET A 31 -0.94 2.32 -7.13
C MET A 31 -2.39 2.26 -7.64
N ARG A 32 -3.17 3.33 -7.53
CA ARG A 32 -4.52 3.39 -8.14
C ARG A 32 -4.51 3.47 -9.67
N ALA A 33 -3.40 3.89 -10.27
CA ALA A 33 -3.22 3.84 -11.73
C ALA A 33 -2.82 2.42 -12.17
N LEU A 34 -1.95 1.75 -11.42
CA LEU A 34 -1.54 0.36 -11.62
C LEU A 34 -2.69 -0.64 -11.34
N VAL A 35 -3.58 -0.31 -10.40
CA VAL A 35 -4.75 -1.11 -10.01
C VAL A 35 -6.03 -0.29 -10.23
N PRO A 36 -6.51 -0.13 -11.48
CA PRO A 36 -7.64 0.75 -11.79
C PRO A 36 -9.00 0.19 -11.39
N ARG A 37 -9.09 -1.13 -11.14
CA ARG A 37 -10.28 -1.87 -10.72
C ARG A 37 -9.98 -2.68 -9.46
N GLY A 38 -10.98 -2.93 -8.63
CA GLY A 38 -10.82 -3.66 -7.36
C GLY A 38 -11.06 -2.79 -6.14
N TYR A 39 -10.40 -3.15 -5.05
CA TYR A 39 -10.61 -2.54 -3.74
C TYR A 39 -9.30 -2.08 -3.14
N GLU A 40 -9.33 -0.86 -2.59
CA GLU A 40 -8.28 -0.27 -1.78
C GLU A 40 -8.70 -0.37 -0.31
N LEU A 41 -8.11 -1.33 0.39
CA LEU A 41 -8.44 -1.69 1.76
C LEU A 41 -7.53 -0.94 2.74
N VAL A 42 -8.09 0.01 3.48
CA VAL A 42 -7.33 0.91 4.35
C VAL A 42 -7.45 0.49 5.80
N TYR A 43 -6.31 0.30 6.46
CA TYR A 43 -6.19 -0.05 7.86
C TYR A 43 -5.28 0.94 8.56
N ASP A 44 -5.85 1.80 9.42
CA ASP A 44 -5.07 2.71 10.26
C ASP A 44 -4.65 1.98 11.55
N ASN A 45 -3.80 0.97 11.38
CA ASN A 45 -3.41 -0.03 12.39
C ASN A 45 -2.54 0.56 13.51
N TYR A 46 -2.26 -0.23 14.54
CA TYR A 46 -1.38 0.20 15.64
C TYR A 46 0.01 0.65 15.13
N ASN A 47 0.66 -0.14 14.27
CA ASN A 47 2.04 0.11 13.83
C ASN A 47 2.20 1.05 12.64
N ALA A 48 1.29 0.99 11.67
CA ALA A 48 1.38 1.75 10.41
C ALA A 48 0.00 1.96 9.79
N LEU A 49 -0.10 2.91 8.87
CA LEU A 49 -1.20 3.00 7.91
C LEU A 49 -0.90 2.00 6.78
N ALA A 50 -1.71 0.96 6.67
CA ALA A 50 -1.63 -0.03 5.59
C ALA A 50 -2.76 0.19 4.58
N ILE A 51 -2.44 0.09 3.30
CA ILE A 51 -3.35 0.27 2.17
C ILE A 51 -3.15 -0.90 1.23
N GLY A 52 -3.99 -1.93 1.35
CA GLY A 52 -3.97 -3.11 0.50
C GLY A 52 -4.76 -2.91 -0.79
N TYR A 53 -4.33 -3.56 -1.86
CA TYR A 53 -4.98 -3.56 -3.16
C TYR A 53 -5.27 -4.99 -3.58
N GLY A 54 -6.51 -5.28 -3.97
CA GLY A 54 -6.94 -6.63 -4.32
C GLY A 54 -8.31 -6.68 -5.00
N PRO A 55 -8.72 -7.84 -5.54
CA PRO A 55 -10.00 -8.00 -6.23
C PRO A 55 -11.20 -8.17 -5.28
N GLY A 56 -10.99 -8.25 -3.96
CA GLY A 56 -12.05 -8.42 -2.97
C GLY A 56 -11.92 -7.52 -1.76
N GLU A 57 -12.92 -7.57 -0.88
CA GLU A 57 -13.02 -6.73 0.32
C GLU A 57 -12.43 -7.36 1.58
N ARG A 58 -11.92 -8.59 1.50
CA ARG A 58 -11.28 -9.27 2.64
C ARG A 58 -9.79 -8.95 2.67
N ALA A 59 -9.21 -8.99 3.87
CA ALA A 59 -7.78 -8.77 4.04
C ALA A 59 -6.93 -9.79 3.24
N SER A 60 -7.42 -11.04 3.13
CA SER A 60 -6.80 -12.11 2.35
C SER A 60 -6.80 -11.86 0.85
N ASP A 61 -7.66 -10.98 0.36
CA ASP A 61 -7.77 -10.69 -1.08
C ASP A 61 -6.74 -9.64 -1.50
N ALA A 62 -6.06 -8.99 -0.57
CA ALA A 62 -5.00 -8.05 -0.92
C ALA A 62 -3.79 -8.79 -1.51
N ILE A 63 -3.29 -8.29 -2.63
CA ILE A 63 -2.14 -8.85 -3.36
C ILE A 63 -0.89 -7.99 -3.11
N VAL A 64 -1.04 -6.68 -3.21
CA VAL A 64 0.01 -5.69 -2.92
C VAL A 64 -0.49 -4.69 -1.88
N SER A 65 0.42 -4.12 -1.10
CA SER A 65 0.05 -3.19 -0.02
C SER A 65 1.08 -2.09 0.18
N LEU A 66 0.63 -0.84 0.32
CA LEU A 66 1.47 0.25 0.79
C LEU A 66 1.40 0.35 2.31
N ALA A 67 2.54 0.44 2.98
CA ALA A 67 2.61 0.73 4.41
C ALA A 67 3.36 2.03 4.67
N GLY A 68 2.73 2.94 5.40
CA GLY A 68 3.36 4.16 5.91
C GLY A 68 4.01 3.94 7.26
N TYR A 69 5.34 4.01 7.32
CA TYR A 69 6.10 4.04 8.57
C TYR A 69 6.50 5.48 8.91
N PRO A 70 6.97 5.77 10.14
CA PRO A 70 7.27 7.15 10.54
C PRO A 70 8.32 7.86 9.69
N ARG A 71 9.19 7.12 8.99
CA ARG A 71 10.32 7.67 8.21
C ARG A 71 10.31 7.26 6.73
N TRP A 72 9.50 6.30 6.31
CA TRP A 72 9.51 5.77 4.95
C TRP A 72 8.17 5.14 4.58
N VAL A 73 8.01 4.83 3.30
CA VAL A 73 6.90 4.03 2.77
C VAL A 73 7.46 2.74 2.22
N THR A 74 6.73 1.65 2.40
CA THR A 74 7.11 0.33 1.89
C THR A 74 6.00 -0.21 0.99
N LEU A 75 6.35 -0.71 -0.18
CA LEU A 75 5.49 -1.54 -1.01
C LEU A 75 5.68 -3.00 -0.60
N PHE A 76 4.61 -3.69 -0.25
CA PHE A 76 4.60 -5.10 0.06
C PHE A 76 3.94 -5.90 -1.06
N PHE A 77 4.52 -7.05 -1.35
CA PHE A 77 3.96 -8.12 -2.18
C PHE A 77 3.55 -9.24 -1.21
N LEU A 78 2.25 -9.46 -1.03
CA LEU A 78 1.74 -10.32 0.04
C LEU A 78 2.00 -11.80 -0.22
N ASN A 79 2.12 -12.19 -1.49
CA ASN A 79 2.65 -13.49 -1.93
C ASN A 79 4.07 -13.36 -2.54
N GLY A 80 4.86 -12.40 -2.06
CA GLY A 80 6.15 -12.05 -2.66
C GLY A 80 7.22 -13.14 -2.61
N ALA A 81 7.14 -14.10 -1.68
CA ALA A 81 8.10 -15.20 -1.59
C ALA A 81 8.00 -16.19 -2.76
N ASN A 82 6.84 -16.23 -3.43
CA ASN A 82 6.58 -17.04 -4.62
C ASN A 82 6.56 -16.19 -5.90
N LEU A 83 6.94 -14.91 -5.80
CA LEU A 83 6.97 -14.00 -6.93
C LEU A 83 8.34 -14.09 -7.59
N ASP A 84 8.36 -14.23 -8.92
CA ASP A 84 9.60 -14.13 -9.68
C ASP A 84 10.18 -12.72 -9.50
N ASP A 85 11.42 -12.67 -9.00
CA ASP A 85 12.17 -11.42 -8.80
C ASP A 85 13.34 -11.35 -9.79
N PRO A 86 13.08 -11.12 -11.09
CA PRO A 86 14.13 -11.10 -12.11
C PRO A 86 15.15 -9.97 -11.92
N TYR A 87 14.87 -9.01 -11.03
CA TYR A 87 15.68 -7.83 -10.79
C TYR A 87 16.39 -7.85 -9.42
N GLY A 88 16.10 -8.83 -8.56
CA GLY A 88 16.67 -8.91 -7.21
C GLY A 88 16.30 -7.72 -6.31
N LEU A 89 15.12 -7.12 -6.51
CA LEU A 89 14.67 -5.94 -5.76
C LEU A 89 13.91 -6.27 -4.48
N LEU A 90 13.42 -7.50 -4.33
CA LEU A 90 12.56 -7.89 -3.24
C LEU A 90 13.35 -8.13 -1.95
N GLU A 91 13.04 -7.34 -0.93
CA GLU A 91 13.60 -7.46 0.41
C GLU A 91 12.68 -8.27 1.34
N GLY A 92 13.28 -8.80 2.41
CA GLY A 92 12.58 -9.43 3.52
C GLY A 92 12.70 -10.95 3.55
N THR A 93 12.71 -11.51 4.76
CA THR A 93 12.88 -12.94 5.04
C THR A 93 11.61 -13.59 5.60
N GLY A 94 10.48 -12.89 5.55
CA GLY A 94 9.19 -13.40 6.01
C GLY A 94 8.75 -14.63 5.21
N ARG A 95 7.84 -15.43 5.79
CA ARG A 95 7.38 -16.69 5.17
C ARG A 95 6.66 -16.52 3.84
N GLN A 96 5.95 -15.41 3.64
CA GLN A 96 5.12 -15.18 2.45
C GLN A 96 5.39 -13.83 1.80
N ALA A 97 5.43 -12.76 2.58
CA ALA A 97 5.58 -11.43 2.02
C ALA A 97 7.03 -11.09 1.67
N ARG A 98 7.19 -10.32 0.59
CA ARG A 98 8.40 -9.55 0.28
C ARG A 98 8.04 -8.08 0.15
N SER A 99 9.04 -7.22 0.12
CA SER A 99 8.80 -5.78 0.06
C SER A 99 9.88 -5.01 -0.69
N ILE A 100 9.54 -3.81 -1.11
CA ILE A 100 10.48 -2.80 -1.59
C ILE A 100 10.29 -1.57 -0.71
N ARG A 101 11.34 -1.11 -0.04
CA ARG A 101 11.33 0.18 0.62
C ARG A 101 11.42 1.28 -0.44
N LEU A 102 10.43 2.16 -0.46
CA LEU A 102 10.39 3.28 -1.39
C LEU A 102 11.21 4.43 -0.79
N GLY A 103 12.23 4.89 -1.52
CA GLY A 103 12.94 6.14 -1.26
C GLY A 103 12.09 7.34 -1.67
N SER A 104 11.27 7.18 -2.71
CA SER A 104 10.27 8.17 -3.12
C SER A 104 9.07 7.51 -3.80
N ALA A 105 8.00 8.26 -4.02
CA ALA A 105 6.87 7.76 -4.79
C ALA A 105 7.21 7.50 -6.27
N ALA A 106 8.28 8.12 -6.80
CA ALA A 106 8.73 7.92 -8.19
C ALA A 106 9.34 6.52 -8.40
N ASP A 107 9.72 5.82 -7.33
CA ASP A 107 10.21 4.45 -7.43
C ASP A 107 9.16 3.51 -8.02
N LEU A 108 7.87 3.83 -7.87
CA LEU A 108 6.78 3.06 -8.47
C LEU A 108 6.66 3.28 -9.99
N ASP A 109 7.26 4.34 -10.53
CA ASP A 109 7.31 4.59 -11.98
C ASP A 109 8.52 3.90 -12.64
N ARG A 110 9.42 3.31 -11.82
CA ARG A 110 10.54 2.54 -12.34
C ARG A 110 10.02 1.29 -13.08
N PRO A 111 10.50 1.00 -14.29
CA PRO A 111 10.03 -0.15 -15.07
C PRO A 111 10.11 -1.47 -14.30
N GLU A 112 11.17 -1.66 -13.50
CA GLU A 112 11.39 -2.90 -12.74
C GLU A 112 10.35 -3.07 -11.62
N VAL A 113 10.02 -1.97 -10.93
CA VAL A 113 9.02 -1.99 -9.85
C VAL A 113 7.62 -2.14 -10.43
N THR A 114 7.31 -1.45 -11.52
CA THR A 114 6.05 -1.60 -12.26
C THR A 114 5.88 -3.04 -12.72
N HIS A 115 6.91 -3.63 -13.33
CA HIS A 115 6.86 -5.01 -13.80
C HIS A 115 6.63 -6.01 -12.66
N LEU A 116 7.27 -5.83 -11.50
CA LEU A 116 7.00 -6.66 -10.32
C LEU A 116 5.54 -6.57 -9.84
N VAL A 117 4.96 -5.36 -9.85
CA VAL A 117 3.53 -5.17 -9.54
C VAL A 117 2.66 -5.88 -10.58
N GLU A 118 2.97 -5.77 -11.87
CA GLU A 118 2.22 -6.46 -12.93
C GLU A 118 2.31 -7.98 -12.81
N ILE A 119 3.48 -8.56 -12.55
CA ILE A 119 3.64 -10.02 -12.32
C ILE A 119 2.79 -10.44 -11.13
N ALA A 120 2.76 -9.65 -10.05
CA ALA A 120 1.97 -9.98 -8.86
C ALA A 120 0.45 -9.93 -9.12
N LEU A 121 -0.01 -9.03 -9.99
CA LEU A 121 -1.44 -8.85 -10.29
C LEU A 121 -1.95 -9.80 -11.38
N ARG A 122 -1.11 -10.17 -12.35
CA ARG A 122 -1.47 -10.96 -13.54
C ARG A 122 -2.26 -12.25 -13.23
N PRO A 123 -1.94 -13.04 -12.19
CA PRO A 123 -2.74 -14.23 -11.84
C PRO A 123 -4.21 -13.92 -11.50
N HIS A 124 -4.53 -12.67 -11.17
CA HIS A 124 -5.83 -12.20 -10.71
C HIS A 124 -6.57 -11.32 -11.74
N ASP A 125 -6.08 -11.21 -12.98
CA ASP A 125 -6.65 -10.33 -14.01
C ASP A 125 -8.15 -10.59 -14.24
N ALA A 126 -8.57 -11.85 -14.29
CA ALA A 126 -9.97 -12.23 -14.46
C ALA A 126 -10.86 -11.77 -13.29
N GLU A 127 -10.32 -11.76 -12.07
CA GLU A 127 -11.04 -11.28 -10.89
C GLU A 127 -11.15 -9.75 -10.93
N PHE A 128 -10.04 -9.05 -11.20
CA PHE A 128 -10.01 -7.59 -11.36
C PHE A 128 -10.91 -7.07 -12.49
N ALA A 129 -11.03 -7.81 -13.60
CA ALA A 129 -11.92 -7.48 -14.70
C ALA A 129 -13.39 -7.41 -14.24
N ARG A 130 -13.80 -8.28 -13.30
CA ARG A 130 -15.15 -8.32 -12.73
C ARG A 130 -15.39 -7.28 -11.63
N CYS A 131 -14.33 -6.72 -11.06
CA CYS A 131 -14.44 -5.74 -9.98
C CYS A 131 -14.98 -4.38 -10.45
N PRO A 132 -15.53 -3.54 -9.55
CA PRO A 132 -15.80 -2.15 -9.88
C PRO A 132 -14.52 -1.35 -10.18
N ARG A 133 -14.67 -0.13 -10.73
CA ARG A 133 -13.59 0.88 -10.67
C ARG A 133 -13.13 1.03 -9.23
N ILE A 134 -11.82 1.20 -9.03
CA ILE A 134 -11.22 1.06 -7.71
C ILE A 134 -11.93 1.86 -6.60
N ARG A 135 -12.40 1.12 -5.58
CA ARG A 135 -13.15 1.66 -4.44
C ARG A 135 -12.33 1.60 -3.16
N THR A 136 -12.37 2.66 -2.37
CA THR A 136 -11.68 2.72 -1.07
C THR A 136 -12.61 2.25 0.04
N VAL A 137 -12.16 1.30 0.86
CA VAL A 137 -12.90 0.78 2.01
C VAL A 137 -12.04 0.94 3.26
N ILE A 138 -12.54 1.66 4.27
CA ILE A 138 -11.87 1.74 5.57
C ILE A 138 -12.23 0.49 6.36
N LYS A 139 -11.27 -0.41 6.55
CA LYS A 139 -11.49 -1.71 7.19
C LYS A 139 -11.37 -1.64 8.70
N SER A 140 -10.41 -0.87 9.20
CA SER A 140 -10.25 -0.64 10.63
C SER A 140 -9.48 0.63 10.94
N ILE A 141 -9.75 1.16 12.14
CA ILE A 141 -9.00 2.26 12.74
C ILE A 141 -8.65 1.80 14.14
N SER A 142 -7.36 1.65 14.44
CA SER A 142 -6.93 1.24 15.77
C SER A 142 -7.14 2.37 16.78
N ALA A 143 -7.71 2.05 17.94
CA ALA A 143 -7.91 3.02 19.02
C ALA A 143 -6.58 3.52 19.62
N LYS A 144 -5.50 2.71 19.53
CA LYS A 144 -4.14 3.07 19.95
C LYS A 144 -3.23 3.00 18.74
N GLN A 145 -2.31 3.96 18.62
CA GLN A 145 -1.37 4.02 17.49
C GLN A 145 0.01 4.40 17.99
N ARG A 146 1.05 3.77 17.42
CA ARG A 146 2.42 4.26 17.59
C ARG A 146 2.57 5.63 16.92
N PRO A 147 3.48 6.49 17.43
CA PRO A 147 3.77 7.77 16.79
C PRO A 147 4.04 7.61 15.30
N ARG A 148 3.36 8.42 14.47
CA ARG A 148 3.51 8.42 13.01
C ARG A 148 4.65 9.31 12.51
N ARG A 149 5.37 9.91 13.44
CA ARG A 149 6.52 10.78 13.20
C ARG A 149 7.67 10.29 14.07
N PRO A 150 8.92 10.46 13.63
CA PRO A 150 10.08 10.24 14.48
C PRO A 150 9.96 11.08 15.74
N ALA A 151 10.52 10.59 16.85
CA ALA A 151 10.83 11.49 17.96
C ALA A 151 11.74 12.60 17.42
N VAL A 152 11.40 13.84 17.75
CA VAL A 152 12.31 14.97 17.51
C VAL A 152 13.54 14.68 18.36
N ALA A 153 14.71 14.53 17.74
CA ALA A 153 15.94 14.54 18.50
C ALA A 153 16.06 15.95 19.09
N GLY A 154 16.00 16.04 20.41
CA GLY A 154 16.25 17.29 21.14
C GLY A 154 17.72 17.68 21.07
#